data_AF-A0A8J3C6C2-F1
#
_entry.id   AF-A0A8J3C6C2-F1
#
_cell.length_a   1.000
_cell.length_b   1.000
_cell.length_c   1.000
_cell.angle_alpha   90.00
_cell.angle_beta   90.00
_cell.angle_gamma   90.00
#
_symmetry.space_group_name_H-M   'P 1'
#
loop_
_entity.id
_entity.type
_entity.pdbx_description
1 polymer ?
#
loop_
_entity_poly.entity_id
_entity_poly.type
_entity_poly.pdbx_seq_one_letter_code
_entity_poly.pdbx_strand_id
1 'polypeptide(L)'
;MVMSTFAALEDFTARLSAPLLESERGRAVALLEDATTLILTHLGWPAVPPSFPPALRVVCVSVALRCYLNPLGITSEQMGDYSYRRASTSVAGMSLTRNEQRMVDRAVGRSAATTVRTPLEIDDTDRATWSPLVHREWGYYR
;
A
#
# COMPACT_ATOMS: atom_id res chain seq x y z
N MET A 1 3.92 -28.57 8.19
CA MET A 1 2.72 -27.71 8.12
C MET A 1 2.91 -26.85 6.89
N VAL A 2 2.08 -27.01 5.84
CA VAL A 2 2.22 -26.20 4.62
C VAL A 2 1.69 -24.80 4.94
N MET A 3 2.57 -23.81 5.06
CA MET A 3 2.13 -22.43 5.25
C MET A 3 1.57 -21.91 3.92
N SER A 4 0.34 -21.42 3.96
CA SER A 4 -0.31 -20.81 2.81
C SER A 4 0.32 -19.45 2.51
N THR A 5 0.88 -19.27 1.32
CA THR A 5 1.47 -18.00 0.85
C THR A 5 0.54 -17.28 -0.12
N PHE A 6 0.67 -15.96 -0.25
CA PHE A 6 -0.12 -15.18 -1.23
C PHE A 6 0.35 -15.37 -2.69
N ALA A 7 1.59 -15.81 -2.87
CA ALA A 7 2.23 -16.01 -4.16
C ALA A 7 3.02 -17.31 -4.18
N ALA A 8 3.08 -17.93 -5.35
CA ALA A 8 3.83 -19.17 -5.57
C ALA A 8 5.26 -18.86 -6.05
N LEU A 9 6.14 -19.86 -6.01
CA LEU A 9 7.52 -19.70 -6.48
C LEU A 9 7.57 -19.38 -7.98
N GLU A 10 6.59 -19.87 -8.74
CA GLU A 10 6.41 -19.61 -10.17
C GLU A 10 6.11 -18.13 -10.44
N ASP A 11 5.32 -17.47 -9.58
CA ASP A 11 5.05 -16.03 -9.71
C ASP A 11 6.32 -15.20 -9.47
N PHE A 12 7.21 -15.68 -8.60
CA PHE A 12 8.49 -15.06 -8.30
C PHE A 12 9.48 -15.23 -9.46
N THR A 13 9.64 -16.46 -9.97
CA THR A 13 10.56 -16.74 -11.08
C THR A 13 10.11 -16.08 -12.39
N ALA A 14 8.80 -16.01 -12.65
CA ALA A 14 8.26 -15.33 -13.83
C ALA A 14 8.59 -13.83 -13.89
N ARG A 15 8.91 -13.20 -12.74
CA ARG A 15 9.26 -11.78 -12.65
C ARG A 15 10.76 -11.55 -12.44
N LEU A 16 11.54 -12.61 -12.25
CA LEU A 16 12.98 -12.51 -12.13
C LEU A 16 13.58 -12.41 -13.54
N SER A 17 14.45 -11.43 -13.76
CA SER A 17 15.10 -11.21 -15.07
C SER A 17 16.16 -12.26 -15.42
N ALA A 18 16.47 -13.18 -14.49
CA ALA A 18 17.48 -14.22 -14.61
C ALA A 18 16.90 -15.57 -14.13
N PRO A 19 17.42 -16.71 -14.62
CA PRO A 19 17.00 -18.01 -14.12
C PRO A 19 17.42 -18.16 -12.64
N LEU A 20 16.49 -18.63 -11.81
CA LEU A 20 16.73 -18.92 -10.40
C LEU A 20 17.56 -20.19 -10.27
N LEU A 21 18.71 -20.12 -9.59
CA LEU A 21 19.52 -21.32 -9.32
C LEU A 21 18.82 -22.23 -8.31
N GLU A 22 19.06 -23.53 -8.39
CA GLU A 22 18.47 -24.51 -7.47
C GLU A 22 18.84 -24.22 -6.00
N SER A 23 20.07 -23.78 -5.76
CA SER A 23 20.57 -23.38 -4.45
C SER A 23 19.86 -22.14 -3.87
N GLU A 24 19.22 -21.33 -4.71
CA GLU A 24 18.56 -20.08 -4.31
C GLU A 24 17.06 -20.28 -4.03
N ARG A 25 16.49 -21.42 -4.45
CA ARG A 25 15.06 -21.72 -4.27
C ARG A 25 14.62 -21.68 -2.81
N GLY A 26 15.39 -22.29 -1.91
CA GLY A 26 15.06 -22.28 -0.48
C GLY A 26 14.99 -20.87 0.08
N ARG A 27 15.89 -19.99 -0.37
CA ARG A 27 15.89 -18.58 0.02
C ARG A 27 14.69 -17.82 -0.56
N ALA A 28 14.34 -18.08 -1.83
CA ALA A 28 13.19 -17.44 -2.46
C ALA A 28 11.87 -17.82 -1.76
N VAL A 29 11.71 -19.09 -1.37
CA VAL A 29 10.55 -19.57 -0.60
C VAL A 29 10.47 -18.88 0.76
N ALA A 30 11.57 -18.86 1.51
CA ALA A 30 11.63 -18.18 2.81
C ALA A 30 11.24 -16.69 2.70
N LEU A 31 11.72 -15.98 1.67
CA LEU A 31 11.36 -14.58 1.44
C LEU A 31 9.87 -14.37 1.11
N LEU A 32 9.24 -15.32 0.42
CA LEU A 32 7.80 -15.27 0.15
C LEU A 32 6.97 -15.53 1.41
N GLU A 33 7.44 -16.42 2.29
CA GLU A 33 6.83 -16.68 3.60
C GLU A 33 6.94 -15.46 4.53
N ASP A 34 8.10 -14.84 4.58
CA ASP A 34 8.34 -13.61 5.34
C ASP A 34 7.45 -12.47 4.81
N ALA A 35 7.41 -12.26 3.49
CA ALA A 35 6.56 -11.25 2.87
C ALA A 35 5.07 -11.50 3.14
N THR A 36 4.63 -12.77 3.11
CA THR A 36 3.26 -13.16 3.47
C THR A 36 2.95 -12.80 4.92
N THR A 37 3.83 -13.18 5.85
CA THR A 37 3.68 -12.89 7.28
C THR A 37 3.60 -11.38 7.54
N LEU A 38 4.40 -10.60 6.81
CA LEU A 38 4.40 -9.14 6.90
C LEU A 38 3.06 -8.54 6.44
N ILE A 39 2.53 -8.99 5.30
CA ILE A 39 1.22 -8.56 4.79
C ILE A 39 0.09 -8.95 5.76
N LEU A 40 0.12 -10.18 6.29
CA LEU A 40 -0.86 -10.64 7.28
C LEU A 40 -0.82 -9.80 8.56
N THR A 41 0.38 -9.48 9.04
CA THR A 41 0.58 -8.64 10.22
C THR A 41 0.05 -7.23 9.98
N HIS A 42 0.32 -6.63 8.82
CA HIS A 42 -0.20 -5.32 8.42
C HIS A 42 -1.74 -5.33 8.34
N LEU A 43 -2.32 -6.41 7.83
CA LEU A 43 -3.77 -6.56 7.72
C LEU A 43 -4.43 -6.97 9.05
N GLY A 44 -3.68 -7.47 10.03
CA GLY A 44 -4.22 -8.07 11.25
C GLY A 44 -4.97 -9.38 10.97
N TRP A 45 -4.59 -10.11 9.93
CA TRP A 45 -5.20 -11.38 9.55
C TRP A 45 -4.42 -12.56 10.16
N PRO A 46 -5.10 -13.58 10.70
CA PRO A 46 -4.42 -14.73 11.31
C PRO A 46 -3.81 -15.69 10.28
N ALA A 47 -4.35 -15.73 9.06
CA ALA A 47 -3.92 -16.60 7.98
C ALA A 47 -4.33 -16.04 6.61
N VAL A 48 -3.77 -16.58 5.53
CA VAL A 48 -4.17 -16.24 4.16
C VAL A 48 -5.58 -16.79 3.89
N PRO A 49 -6.56 -15.95 3.51
CA PRO A 49 -7.90 -16.42 3.19
C PRO A 49 -7.91 -17.23 1.89
N PRO A 50 -8.89 -18.12 1.68
CA PRO A 50 -8.98 -18.96 0.48
C PRO A 50 -9.18 -18.14 -0.81
N SER A 51 -9.74 -16.94 -0.69
CA SER A 51 -9.89 -15.98 -1.78
C SER A 51 -9.34 -14.63 -1.32
N PHE A 52 -8.49 -14.04 -2.15
CA PHE A 52 -7.88 -12.75 -1.88
C PHE A 52 -7.73 -11.93 -3.17
N PRO A 53 -7.69 -10.59 -3.07
CA PRO A 53 -7.46 -9.73 -4.22
C PRO A 53 -6.12 -10.03 -4.92
N PRO A 54 -6.06 -10.09 -6.26
CA PRO A 54 -4.81 -10.31 -7.00
C PRO A 54 -3.69 -9.31 -6.67
N ALA A 55 -4.05 -8.11 -6.21
CA ALA A 55 -3.11 -7.09 -5.77
C ALA A 55 -2.22 -7.55 -4.60
N LEU A 56 -2.72 -8.40 -3.69
CA LEU A 56 -1.90 -8.93 -2.58
C LEU A 56 -0.78 -9.83 -3.08
N ARG A 57 -1.05 -10.64 -4.12
CA ARG A 57 -0.03 -11.45 -4.81
C ARG A 57 1.06 -10.56 -5.40
N VAL A 58 0.66 -9.47 -6.08
CA VAL A 58 1.59 -8.54 -6.70
C VAL A 58 2.54 -7.92 -5.67
N VAL A 59 2.01 -7.46 -4.53
CA VAL A 59 2.80 -6.87 -3.45
C VAL A 59 3.69 -7.91 -2.77
N CYS A 60 3.19 -9.12 -2.53
CA CYS A 60 3.99 -10.20 -1.94
C CYS A 60 5.26 -10.49 -2.78
N VAL A 61 5.10 -10.63 -4.09
CA VAL A 61 6.22 -10.89 -4.99
C VAL A 61 7.17 -9.69 -5.09
N SER A 62 6.65 -8.45 -5.11
CA SER A 62 7.51 -7.26 -5.20
C SER A 62 8.39 -7.09 -3.96
N VAL A 63 7.84 -7.34 -2.77
CA VAL A 63 8.58 -7.30 -1.50
C VAL A 63 9.66 -8.37 -1.47
N ALA A 64 9.30 -9.62 -1.83
CA ALA A 64 10.26 -10.72 -1.89
C ALA A 64 11.39 -10.44 -2.88
N LEU A 65 11.08 -9.96 -4.10
CA LEU A 65 12.08 -9.63 -5.12
C LEU A 65 13.01 -8.50 -4.66
N ARG A 66 12.46 -7.47 -3.99
CA ARG A 66 13.27 -6.38 -3.44
C ARG A 66 14.29 -6.91 -2.43
N CYS A 67 13.86 -7.74 -1.49
CA CYS A 67 14.76 -8.32 -0.48
C CYS A 67 15.73 -9.34 -1.08
N TYR A 68 15.32 -10.03 -2.14
CA TYR A 68 16.20 -10.94 -2.87
C TYR A 68 17.36 -10.20 -3.56
N LEU A 69 17.04 -9.15 -4.31
CA LEU A 69 17.99 -8.34 -5.08
C LEU A 69 18.82 -7.41 -4.19
N ASN A 70 18.30 -6.98 -3.03
CA ASN A 70 19.00 -6.12 -2.09
C ASN A 70 19.01 -6.74 -0.67
N PRO A 71 19.81 -7.81 -0.45
CA PRO A 71 19.86 -8.49 0.84
C PRO A 71 20.42 -7.63 1.98
N LEU A 72 21.27 -6.65 1.65
CA LEU A 72 21.87 -5.74 2.64
C LEU A 72 20.93 -4.58 3.01
N GLY A 73 19.79 -4.44 2.31
CA GLY A 73 18.83 -3.36 2.55
C GLY A 73 19.42 -1.97 2.33
N ILE A 74 20.42 -1.83 1.45
CA ILE A 74 21.12 -0.56 1.23
C ILE A 74 20.16 0.36 0.46
N THR A 75 19.66 1.40 1.13
CA THR A 75 18.76 2.40 0.55
C THR A 75 19.49 3.64 0.03
N SER A 76 20.72 3.90 0.47
CA SER A 76 21.59 4.92 -0.10
C SER A 76 23.05 4.55 0.14
N GLU A 77 23.84 4.56 -0.92
CA GLU A 77 25.28 4.73 -0.83
C GLU A 77 25.55 6.17 -1.27
N GLN A 78 26.26 6.91 -0.46
CA GLN A 78 26.67 8.27 -0.77
C GLN A 78 28.21 8.19 -0.47
N MET A 79 29.09 8.89 -1.23
CA MET A 79 30.56 8.99 -1.03
C MET A 79 30.99 10.46 -0.65
N GLY A 80 31.71 10.76 0.47
CA GLY A 80 31.61 12.03 1.28
C GLY A 80 31.35 11.91 2.82
N ASP A 81 30.88 12.97 3.50
CA ASP A 81 30.56 13.05 4.95
C ASP A 81 29.26 12.28 5.32
N TYR A 82 29.36 11.00 5.74
CA TYR A 82 28.18 10.12 5.85
C TYR A 82 27.42 10.09 7.17
N SER A 83 26.14 10.42 7.07
CA SER A 83 25.10 10.06 8.03
C SER A 83 24.51 8.69 7.70
N TYR A 84 24.76 7.70 8.57
CA TYR A 84 24.15 6.38 8.50
C TYR A 84 22.78 6.42 9.20
N ARG A 85 21.68 6.16 8.48
CA ARG A 85 20.35 6.00 9.10
C ARG A 85 19.77 4.62 8.77
N ARG A 86 20.03 3.66 9.66
CA ARG A 86 19.35 2.35 9.68
C ARG A 86 17.89 2.58 10.08
N ALA A 87 16.94 2.14 9.26
CA ALA A 87 15.54 2.12 9.66
C ALA A 87 15.37 1.07 10.79
N SER A 88 15.32 1.54 12.03
CA SER A 88 15.31 0.74 13.27
C SER A 88 14.03 -0.07 13.52
N THR A 89 13.16 -0.19 12.53
CA THR A 89 11.80 -0.74 12.67
C THR A 89 11.48 -1.91 11.73
N SER A 90 12.45 -2.43 10.99
CA SER A 90 12.24 -3.58 10.10
C SER A 90 12.74 -4.88 10.72
N VAL A 91 11.88 -5.90 10.78
CA VAL A 91 12.30 -7.27 11.07
C VAL A 91 13.13 -7.74 9.87
N ALA A 92 14.39 -8.13 10.11
CA ALA A 92 15.30 -8.68 9.10
C ALA A 92 15.54 -7.82 7.84
N GLY A 93 15.37 -6.49 7.90
CA GLY A 93 15.54 -5.60 6.74
C GLY A 93 14.40 -5.66 5.71
N MET A 94 13.36 -6.45 5.98
CA MET A 94 12.13 -6.50 5.17
C MET A 94 11.08 -5.57 5.77
N SER A 95 10.53 -4.68 4.95
CA SER A 95 9.46 -3.77 5.33
C SER A 95 8.55 -3.52 4.13
N LEU A 96 7.28 -3.20 4.38
CA LEU A 96 6.40 -2.65 3.35
C LEU A 96 6.66 -1.16 3.20
N THR A 97 6.87 -0.69 1.98
CA THR A 97 6.92 0.73 1.66
C THR A 97 5.53 1.37 1.81
N ARG A 98 5.47 2.69 1.98
CA ARG A 98 4.18 3.42 2.08
C ARG A 98 3.25 3.17 0.88
N ASN A 99 3.81 3.01 -0.32
CA ASN A 99 3.03 2.74 -1.52
C ASN A 99 2.45 1.32 -1.50
N GLU A 100 3.23 0.33 -1.08
CA GLU A 100 2.77 -1.05 -0.93
C GLU A 100 1.69 -1.18 0.15
N GLN A 101 1.87 -0.52 1.30
CA GLN A 101 0.84 -0.45 2.35
C GLN A 101 -0.47 0.12 1.78
N ARG A 102 -0.42 1.26 1.08
CA ARG A 102 -1.59 1.85 0.42
C ARG A 102 -2.25 0.93 -0.61
N MET A 103 -1.46 0.16 -1.36
CA MET A 103 -1.99 -0.81 -2.32
C MET A 103 -2.71 -1.96 -1.61
N VAL A 104 -2.11 -2.51 -0.56
CA VAL A 104 -2.70 -3.55 0.29
C VAL A 104 -3.99 -3.05 0.93
N ASP A 105 -3.96 -1.85 1.52
CA ASP A 105 -5.11 -1.24 2.17
C ASP A 105 -6.27 -1.04 1.19
N ARG A 106 -6.00 -0.48 0.00
CA ARG A 106 -7.02 -0.30 -1.05
C ARG A 106 -7.58 -1.62 -1.56
N ALA A 107 -6.73 -2.64 -1.74
CA ALA A 107 -7.15 -3.95 -2.21
C ALA A 107 -8.16 -4.62 -1.27
N VAL A 108 -8.04 -4.35 0.04
CA VAL A 108 -8.92 -4.89 1.09
C VAL A 108 -10.04 -3.90 1.46
N GLY A 109 -10.15 -2.75 0.77
CA GLY A 109 -11.20 -1.76 1.02
C GLY A 109 -10.93 -0.84 2.22
N ARG A 110 -9.72 -0.83 2.77
CA ARG A 110 -9.26 0.09 3.82
C ARG A 110 -8.78 1.41 3.22
N SER A 111 -9.64 2.15 2.52
CA SER A 111 -9.26 3.47 2.00
C SER A 111 -9.52 4.58 3.02
N ALA A 112 -8.54 5.45 3.23
CA ALA A 112 -8.68 6.66 4.08
C ALA A 112 -9.60 7.75 3.48
N ALA A 113 -10.04 7.60 2.23
CA ALA A 113 -10.94 8.56 1.59
C ALA A 113 -12.38 8.30 2.05
N THR A 114 -12.84 9.10 2.99
CA THR A 114 -14.26 9.16 3.37
C THR A 114 -14.85 10.44 2.79
N THR A 115 -15.87 10.36 1.96
CA THR A 115 -16.69 11.53 1.63
C THR A 115 -17.60 11.80 2.81
N VAL A 116 -17.32 12.87 3.56
CA VAL A 116 -18.27 13.40 4.53
C VAL A 116 -19.28 14.23 3.75
N ARG A 117 -20.55 13.82 3.76
CA ARG A 117 -21.63 14.67 3.28
C ARG A 117 -21.77 15.80 4.29
N THR A 118 -21.17 16.95 4.02
CA THR A 118 -21.47 18.17 4.76
C THR A 118 -22.91 18.55 4.39
N PRO A 119 -23.88 18.48 5.31
CA PRO A 119 -25.15 19.12 5.05
C PRO A 119 -24.84 20.59 4.84
N LEU A 120 -25.14 21.10 3.65
CA LEU A 120 -25.27 22.53 3.47
C LEU A 120 -26.48 22.89 4.34
N GLU A 121 -26.29 23.52 5.50
CA GLU A 121 -27.38 24.06 6.33
C GLU A 121 -28.15 25.19 5.62
N ILE A 122 -27.82 25.45 4.35
CA ILE A 122 -28.52 26.36 3.46
C ILE A 122 -29.78 25.66 2.97
N ASP A 123 -30.93 26.09 3.50
CA ASP A 123 -32.22 25.72 2.95
C ASP A 123 -32.64 26.67 1.80
N ASP A 124 -33.77 26.40 1.16
CA ASP A 124 -34.29 27.25 0.07
C ASP A 124 -34.72 28.65 0.55
N THR A 125 -34.99 28.83 1.84
CA THR A 125 -35.24 30.12 2.48
C THR A 125 -33.96 30.95 2.64
N ASP A 126 -32.80 30.33 2.90
CA ASP A 126 -31.49 31.00 2.90
C ASP A 126 -31.05 31.46 1.51
N ARG A 127 -31.45 30.74 0.45
CA ARG A 127 -31.20 31.15 -0.95
C ARG A 127 -31.92 32.44 -1.31
N ALA A 128 -33.05 32.74 -0.69
CA ALA A 128 -33.78 33.98 -0.91
C ALA A 128 -33.08 35.18 -0.27
N THR A 129 -32.32 34.97 0.81
CA THR A 129 -31.61 36.04 1.54
C THR A 129 -30.40 36.59 0.79
N TRP A 130 -29.78 35.79 -0.08
CA TRP A 130 -28.55 36.15 -0.81
C TRP A 130 -28.75 36.42 -2.30
N SER A 131 -29.97 36.23 -2.81
CA SER A 131 -30.27 36.53 -4.20
C SER A 131 -30.54 38.03 -4.37
N PRO A 132 -29.73 38.76 -5.17
CA PRO A 132 -29.97 40.19 -5.43
C PRO A 132 -31.30 40.46 -6.16
N LEU A 133 -32.03 39.42 -6.57
CA LEU A 133 -33.35 39.50 -7.19
C LEU A 133 -34.51 39.58 -6.18
N VAL A 134 -34.26 39.39 -4.87
CA VAL A 134 -35.31 39.39 -3.83
C VAL A 134 -35.43 40.75 -3.13
N HIS A 135 -34.39 41.60 -3.19
CA HIS A 135 -34.49 42.98 -2.72
C HIS A 135 -35.29 43.84 -3.70
N ARG A 136 -36.59 44.00 -3.39
CA ARG A 136 -37.57 44.84 -4.10
C ARG A 136 -37.15 46.32 -4.24
N GLU A 137 -36.09 46.75 -3.56
CA GLU A 137 -35.63 48.14 -3.49
C GLU A 137 -34.60 48.49 -4.58
N TRP A 138 -34.04 47.49 -5.27
CA TRP A 138 -32.98 47.70 -6.27
C TRP A 138 -33.52 47.88 -7.70
N GLY A 139 -34.85 48.01 -7.86
CA GLY A 139 -35.53 48.21 -9.14
C GLY A 139 -35.45 49.62 -9.72
N TYR A 140 -34.68 50.54 -9.13
CA TYR A 140 -34.66 51.96 -9.52
C TYR A 140 -33.43 52.42 -10.32
N TYR A 141 -32.55 51.51 -10.74
CA TYR A 141 -31.46 51.85 -11.67
C TYR A 141 -31.70 51.20 -13.04
N ARG A 142 -32.56 51.83 -13.84
CA ARG A 142 -32.58 51.71 -15.29
C ARG A 142 -32.76 53.09 -15.91
#